data_AF-A0A929C5E9-F1
#
_entry.id   AF-A0A929C5E9-F1
#
_cell.length_a   1.000
_cell.length_b   1.000
_cell.length_c   1.000
_cell.angle_alpha   90.00
_cell.angle_beta   90.00
_cell.angle_gamma   90.00
#
_symmetry.space_group_name_H-M   'P 1'
#
loop_
_entity.id
_entity.type
_entity.pdbx_description
1 polymer ?
#
loop_
_entity_poly.entity_id
_entity_poly.type
_entity_poly.pdbx_seq_one_letter_code
_entity_poly.pdbx_strand_id
1 'polypeptide(L)' 'MAPQSLTTIEEAMEFASEAISRGEIQVGKEALSWVLQQSPSHPTAWMWMACCVTDESQKQDCYRRIPS' A
#
# COMPACT_ATOMS: atom_id res chain seq x y z
N MET A 1 5.88 -7.91 16.85
CA MET A 1 6.04 -6.47 17.14
C MET A 1 5.07 -5.76 16.21
N ALA A 2 4.00 -5.16 16.73
CA ALA A 2 3.04 -4.42 15.89
C ALA A 2 3.63 -3.03 15.57
N PRO A 3 3.59 -2.55 14.32
CA PRO A 3 4.18 -1.25 13.97
C PRO A 3 3.27 -0.13 14.50
N GLN A 4 3.47 0.27 15.76
CA GLN A 4 2.75 1.37 16.40
C GLN A 4 3.42 2.74 16.18
N SER A 5 4.33 2.89 15.22
CA SER A 5 5.08 4.14 15.02
C SER A 5 5.34 4.48 13.55
N LEU A 6 4.39 4.22 12.65
CA LEU A 6 4.40 4.87 11.34
C LEU A 6 3.89 6.30 11.57
N THR A 7 4.82 7.25 11.72
CA THR A 7 4.48 8.64 12.03
C THR A 7 4.27 9.48 10.77
N THR A 8 4.79 9.02 9.64
CA THR A 8 4.65 9.70 8.34
C THR A 8 4.22 8.76 7.22
N ILE A 9 3.70 9.35 6.13
CA ILE A 9 3.39 8.64 4.89
C ILE A 9 4.64 7.96 4.32
N GLU A 10 5.79 8.62 4.39
CA GLU A 10 7.06 8.10 3.84
C GLU A 10 7.53 6.85 4.59
N GLU A 11 7.53 6.88 5.93
CA GLU A 11 7.86 5.72 6.76
C GLU A 11 6.91 4.55 6.49
N ALA A 12 5.61 4.85 6.34
CA ALA A 12 4.61 3.84 6.04
C ALA A 12 4.80 3.21 4.65
N MET A 13 5.21 4.02 3.66
CA MET A 13 5.53 3.55 2.31
C MET A 13 6.79 2.68 2.29
N GLU A 14 7.85 3.08 2.99
CA GLU A 14 9.07 2.29 3.11
C GLU A 14 8.78 0.94 3.78
N PHE A 15 8.12 0.96 4.95
CA PHE A 15 7.71 -0.24 5.66
C PHE A 15 6.84 -1.17 4.80
N ALA A 16 5.86 -0.61 4.10
CA ALA A 16 5.01 -1.38 3.21
C ALA A 16 5.81 -2.08 2.10
N SER A 17 6.69 -1.34 1.41
CA SER A 17 7.49 -1.88 0.31
C SER A 17 8.45 -2.99 0.77
N GLU A 18 9.02 -2.85 1.98
CA GLU A 18 9.90 -3.85 2.57
C GLU A 18 9.13 -5.12 2.96
N ALA A 19 7.99 -4.97 3.64
CA ALA A 19 7.12 -6.08 4.00
C ALA A 19 6.67 -6.87 2.75
N ILE A 20 6.27 -6.17 1.68
CA ILE A 20 5.88 -6.80 0.40
C ILE A 20 7.05 -7.54 -0.22
N SER A 21 8.25 -6.93 -0.23
CA SER A 21 9.47 -7.54 -0.78
C SER A 21 9.89 -8.80 0.00
N ARG A 22 9.58 -8.88 1.29
CA ARG A 22 9.78 -10.06 2.16
C ARG A 22 8.69 -11.12 1.99
N GLY A 23 7.66 -10.88 1.16
CA GLY A 23 6.52 -11.77 0.97
C GLY A 23 5.44 -11.64 2.05
N GLU A 24 5.56 -10.68 2.97
CA GLU A 24 4.60 -10.37 4.03
C GLU A 24 3.44 -9.52 3.46
N ILE A 25 2.74 -10.07 2.47
CA ILE A 25 1.75 -9.33 1.67
C ILE A 25 0.68 -8.68 2.55
N GLN A 26 0.17 -9.38 3.56
CA GLN A 26 -0.88 -8.83 4.43
C GLN A 26 -0.40 -7.63 5.25
N VAL A 27 0.83 -7.69 5.78
CA VAL A 27 1.45 -6.59 6.53
C VAL A 27 1.66 -5.37 5.62
N GLY A 28 2.15 -5.61 4.40
CA GLY A 28 2.26 -4.59 3.37
C GLY A 28 0.93 -3.92 3.03
N LYS A 29 -0.14 -4.71 2.86
CA LYS A 29 -1.49 -4.19 2.58
C LYS A 29 -2.02 -3.31 3.69
N GLU A 30 -1.82 -3.69 4.95
CA GLU A 30 -2.27 -2.91 6.09
C GLU A 30 -1.57 -1.55 6.14
N ALA A 31 -0.26 -1.52 5.91
CA ALA A 31 0.52 -0.29 5.84
C ALA A 31 0.09 0.61 4.65
N LEU A 32 -0.10 0.04 3.46
CA LEU A 32 -0.60 0.77 2.30
C LEU A 32 -2.03 1.29 2.52
N SER A 33 -2.88 0.52 3.19
CA SER A 33 -4.24 0.94 3.54
C SER A 33 -4.20 2.17 4.45
N TRP A 34 -3.30 2.18 5.44
CA TRP A 34 -3.08 3.35 6.28
C TRP A 34 -2.61 4.57 5.47
N VAL A 35 -1.65 4.40 4.55
CA VAL A 35 -1.20 5.48 3.65
C VAL A 35 -2.37 6.05 2.84
N LEU A 36 -3.21 5.17 2.28
CA LEU A 36 -4.34 5.56 1.44
C LEU A 36 -5.49 6.19 2.22
N GLN A 37 -5.59 5.95 3.53
CA GLN A 37 -6.51 6.69 4.40
C GLN A 37 -6.04 8.14 4.61
N GLN A 38 -4.73 8.36 4.73
CA GLN A 38 -4.14 9.69 4.91
C GLN A 38 -4.03 10.48 3.59
N SER A 39 -3.69 9.79 2.50
CA SER A 39 -3.52 10.36 1.16
C SER A 39 -4.18 9.45 0.12
N PRO A 40 -5.51 9.59 -0.08
CA PRO A 40 -6.27 8.75 -1.01
C PRO A 40 -5.84 8.88 -2.47
N SER A 41 -5.16 9.97 -2.84
CA SER A 41 -4.65 10.22 -4.19
C SER A 41 -3.19 9.78 -4.36
N HIS A 42 -2.59 9.08 -3.40
CA HIS A 42 -1.18 8.70 -3.47
C HIS A 42 -0.93 7.62 -4.55
N PRO A 43 -0.30 7.96 -5.69
CA PRO A 43 -0.22 7.07 -6.84
C PRO A 43 0.61 5.81 -6.54
N THR A 44 1.76 5.98 -5.88
CA THR A 44 2.67 4.87 -5.54
C THR A 44 2.02 3.87 -4.59
N ALA A 45 1.19 4.32 -3.64
CA ALA A 45 0.50 3.43 -2.71
C ALA A 45 -0.55 2.57 -3.43
N TRP A 46 -1.29 3.14 -4.38
CA TRP A 46 -2.20 2.38 -5.24
C TRP A 46 -1.46 1.38 -6.14
N MET A 47 -0.30 1.77 -6.69
CA MET A 47 0.52 0.86 -7.49
C MET A 47 0.99 -0.35 -6.66
N TRP A 48 1.49 -0.13 -5.44
CA TRP A 48 1.88 -1.23 -4.56
C TRP A 48 0.68 -2.08 -4.12
N MET A 49 -0.49 -1.45 -3.87
CA MET A 49 -1.70 -2.18 -3.50
C MET A 49 -2.14 -3.15 -4.62
N ALA A 50 -1.99 -2.73 -5.89
CA ALA A 50 -2.26 -3.58 -7.05
C ALA A 50 -1.38 -4.84 -7.08
N CYS A 51 -0.14 -4.77 -6.59
CA CYS A 51 0.75 -5.92 -6.46
C CYS A 51 0.31 -6.89 -5.36
N CYS A 52 -0.41 -6.40 -4.36
CA CYS A 52 -0.83 -7.18 -3.19
C CYS A 52 -2.20 -7.86 -3.33
N VAL A 53 -3.01 -7.46 -4.29
CA VAL A 53 -4.33 -8.08 -4.56
C VAL A 53 -4.18 -9.15 -5.63
N THR A 54 -4.91 -10.25 -5.48
CA THR A 54 -4.87 -11.38 -6.42
C THR A 54 -5.94 -11.28 -7.50
N ASP A 55 -7.07 -10.68 -7.17
CA ASP A 55 -8.22 -10.52 -8.05
C ASP A 55 -7.98 -9.41 -9.10
N GLU A 56 -8.26 -9.74 -10.36
CA GLU A 56 -8.02 -8.83 -11.49
C GLU A 56 -8.90 -7.58 -11.45
N SER A 57 -10.14 -7.67 -10.97
CA SER A 57 -11.01 -6.51 -10.81
C SER A 57 -10.47 -5.55 -9.75
N GLN A 58 -9.95 -6.09 -8.64
CA GLN A 58 -9.31 -5.28 -7.59
C GLN A 58 -8.03 -4.61 -8.09
N LYS A 59 -7.24 -5.28 -8.95
CA LYS A 59 -6.06 -4.67 -9.59
C LYS A 59 -6.46 -3.49 -10.46
N GLN A 60 -7.49 -3.66 -11.29
CA GLN A 60 -7.99 -2.58 -12.13
C GLN A 60 -8.49 -1.39 -11.30
N ASP A 61 -9.18 -1.65 -10.20
CA ASP A 61 -9.63 -0.60 -9.29
C ASP A 61 -8.47 0.17 -8.66
N CYS A 62 -7.36 -0.50 -8.34
CA CYS A 62 -6.16 0.18 -7.87
C CYS A 62 -5.59 1.10 -8.96
N TYR A 63 -5.46 0.62 -10.20
CA TYR A 63 -4.92 1.42 -11.30
C TYR A 63 -5.81 2.61 -11.67
N ARG A 64 -7.14 2.47 -11.61
CA ARG A 64 -8.08 3.59 -11.86
C ARG A 64 -7.91 4.75 -10.89
N ARG A 65 -7.34 4.52 -9.71
CA ARG A 65 -7.11 5.55 -8.69
C ARG A 65 -5.77 6.25 -8.82
N ILE A 66 -4.91 5.81 -9.74
CA ILE A 66 -3.66 6.49 -10.07
C ILE A 66 -4.00 7.63 -11.05
N PRO A 67 -3.82 8.90 -10.67
CA PRO A 67 -4.05 10.01 -11.58
C PRO A 67 -3.07 9.93 -12.77
N SER A 68 -3.61 10.15 -13.97
CA SER A 68 -2.90 10.15 -15.26
C SER A 68 -1.99 11.36 -15.44
#